data_AF-A0A6A7A2Y9-F1
#
_entry.id   AF-A0A6A7A2Y9-F1
#
_cell.length_a   1.000
_cell.length_b   1.000
_cell.length_c   1.000
_cell.angle_alpha   90.00
_cell.angle_beta   90.00
_cell.angle_gamma   90.00
#
_symmetry.space_group_name_H-M   'P 1'
#
loop_
_entity.id
_entity.type
_entity.pdbx_description
1 polymer ?
#
loop_
_entity_poly.entity_id
_entity_poly.type
_entity_poly.pdbx_seq_one_letter_code
_entity_poly.pdbx_strand_id
1 'polypeptide(L)' 'SEIFPLDICMLCVSLTTADTWLGSFIIARSTPYMISDLGYGAYFFFASILVAIGIWSFIFVLETKGISLEEMDMLF' A
#
# COMPACT_ATOMS: atom_id res chain seq x y z
N SER A 1 -3.07 -12.47 0.05
CA SER A 1 -4.09 -13.45 -0.37
C SER A 1 -4.42 -14.39 0.77
N GLU A 2 -3.52 -14.53 1.74
CA GLU A 2 -3.87 -14.43 3.18
C GLU A 2 -4.81 -13.21 3.39
N ILE A 3 -5.50 -12.97 4.50
CA ILE A 3 -6.50 -11.87 4.68
C ILE A 3 -7.85 -12.06 3.92
N PHE A 4 -7.89 -12.46 2.64
CA PHE A 4 -9.17 -12.51 1.89
C PHE A 4 -9.78 -13.93 1.82
N PRO A 5 -11.08 -14.11 2.12
CA PRO A 5 -11.76 -15.39 1.89
C PRO A 5 -11.83 -15.71 0.40
N LEU A 6 -11.74 -17.00 0.06
CA LEU A 6 -11.54 -17.49 -1.32
C LEU A 6 -12.59 -16.97 -2.31
N ASP A 7 -13.83 -16.77 -1.87
CA ASP A 7 -14.95 -16.35 -2.71
C ASP A 7 -14.78 -14.94 -3.29
N ILE A 8 -14.12 -14.02 -2.56
CA ILE A 8 -13.89 -12.63 -3.00
C ILE A 8 -12.42 -12.36 -3.34
N CYS A 9 -11.54 -13.32 -3.10
CA CYS A 9 -10.09 -13.16 -3.24
C CYS A 9 -9.69 -12.64 -4.63
N MET A 10 -10.29 -13.16 -5.71
CA MET A 10 -10.00 -12.68 -7.06
C MET A 10 -10.35 -11.20 -7.27
N LEU A 11 -11.50 -10.75 -6.74
CA LEU A 11 -11.93 -9.35 -6.83
C LEU A 11 -10.97 -8.45 -6.05
N CYS A 12 -10.64 -8.81 -4.80
CA CYS A 12 -9.69 -8.06 -3.97
C CYS A 12 -8.29 -7.98 -4.60
N VAL A 13 -7.80 -9.07 -5.19
CA VAL A 13 -6.51 -9.11 -5.88
C VAL A 13 -6.53 -8.21 -7.12
N SER A 14 -7.61 -8.23 -7.91
CA SER A 14 -7.74 -7.35 -9.08
C SER A 14 -7.73 -5.86 -8.71
N LEU A 15 -8.43 -5.49 -7.62
CA LEU A 15 -8.44 -4.12 -7.11
C LEU A 15 -7.06 -3.68 -6.59
N THR A 16 -6.39 -4.55 -5.84
CA THR A 16 -5.02 -4.28 -5.33
C THR A 16 -4.04 -4.09 -6.48
N THR A 17 -4.17 -4.91 -7.52
CA THR A 17 -3.34 -4.81 -8.73
C THR A 17 -3.64 -3.51 -9.46
N ALA A 18 -4.90 -3.16 -9.66
CA ALA A 18 -5.30 -1.91 -10.29
C ALA A 18 -4.78 -0.68 -9.53
N ASP A 19 -4.90 -0.67 -8.21
CA ASP A 19 -4.41 0.41 -7.35
C ASP A 19 -2.88 0.56 -7.43
N THR A 20 -2.14 -0.56 -7.44
CA THR A 20 -0.68 -0.56 -7.60
C THR A 20 -0.25 0.09 -8.93
N TRP A 21 -0.92 -0.27 -10.04
CA TRP A 21 -0.63 0.30 -11.35
C TRP A 21 -1.06 1.76 -11.46
N LEU A 22 -2.21 2.12 -10.87
CA LEU A 22 -2.70 3.49 -10.83
C LEU A 22 -1.77 4.39 -10.01
N GLY A 23 -1.32 3.94 -8.84
CA GLY A 23 -0.34 4.63 -8.03
C GLY A 23 0.98 4.83 -8.77
N SER A 24 1.45 3.80 -9.46
CA SER A 24 2.66 3.89 -10.31
C SER A 24 2.50 4.91 -11.44
N PHE A 25 1.32 4.98 -12.06
CA PHE A 25 1.02 5.98 -13.10
C PHE A 25 0.99 7.41 -12.54
N ILE A 26 0.34 7.63 -11.40
CA ILE A 26 0.29 8.94 -10.74
C ILE A 26 1.69 9.41 -10.40
N ILE A 27 2.51 8.55 -9.79
CA ILE A 27 3.90 8.90 -9.43
C ILE A 27 4.72 9.20 -10.69
N ALA A 28 4.64 8.36 -11.71
CA ALA A 28 5.37 8.57 -12.97
C ALA A 28 5.01 9.90 -13.65
N ARG A 29 3.75 10.32 -13.56
CA ARG A 29 3.29 11.60 -14.11
C ARG A 29 3.62 12.78 -13.21
N SER A 30 3.44 12.68 -11.90
CA SER A 30 3.59 13.80 -10.96
C SER A 30 5.05 14.10 -10.61
N THR A 31 5.91 13.08 -10.53
CA THR A 31 7.33 13.22 -10.15
C THR A 31 8.10 14.24 -11.01
N PRO A 32 8.02 14.25 -12.35
CA PRO A 32 8.74 15.24 -13.15
C PRO A 32 8.28 16.68 -12.87
N TYR A 33 6.97 16.92 -12.66
CA TYR A 33 6.45 18.25 -12.30
C TYR A 33 6.87 18.67 -10.88
N MET A 34 6.92 17.72 -9.96
CA MET A 34 7.41 18.00 -8.61
C MET A 34 8.89 18.34 -8.58
N ILE A 35 9.72 17.67 -9.39
CA ILE A 35 11.16 17.95 -9.46
C ILE A 35 11.41 19.29 -10.17
N SER A 36 10.61 19.66 -11.19
CA SER A 36 10.77 20.96 -11.85
C SER A 36 10.44 22.14 -10.95
N ASP A 37 9.41 22.00 -10.10
CA ASP A 37 8.87 23.12 -9.32
C ASP A 37 9.46 23.18 -7.90
N LEU A 38 9.64 22.03 -7.24
CA LEU A 38 10.14 21.92 -5.86
C LEU A 38 11.61 21.50 -5.77
N GLY A 39 12.22 20.99 -6.85
CA GLY A 39 13.59 20.49 -6.84
C GLY A 39 13.82 19.43 -5.77
N TYR A 40 14.72 19.70 -4.82
CA TYR A 40 15.05 18.78 -3.72
C TYR A 40 13.87 18.57 -2.73
N GLY A 41 12.88 19.48 -2.72
CA GLY A 41 11.68 19.34 -1.90
C GLY A 41 10.83 18.11 -2.22
N ALA A 42 10.91 17.59 -3.46
CA ALA A 42 10.21 16.39 -3.86
C ALA A 42 10.64 15.15 -3.04
N TYR A 43 11.92 15.06 -2.67
CA TYR A 43 12.42 13.95 -1.85
C TYR A 43 11.85 13.98 -0.42
N PHE A 44 11.73 15.16 0.18
CA PHE A 44 11.11 15.30 1.50
C PHE A 44 9.62 14.96 1.48
N PHE A 45 8.93 15.25 0.38
CA PHE A 45 7.53 14.85 0.20
C PHE A 45 7.36 13.33 0.15
N PHE A 46 8.19 12.63 -0.64
CA PHE A 46 8.13 11.16 -0.64
C PHE A 46 8.55 10.56 0.70
N ALA A 47 9.55 11.15 1.37
CA ALA A 47 9.98 10.71 2.69
C ALA A 47 8.88 10.85 3.75
N SER A 48 8.12 11.96 3.75
CA SER A 48 7.03 12.16 4.71
C SER A 48 5.88 11.16 4.50
N ILE A 49 5.56 10.83 3.25
CA ILE A 49 4.57 9.80 2.91
C ILE A 49 5.04 8.43 3.40
N LEU A 50 6.30 8.07 3.19
CA LEU A 50 6.85 6.80 3.68
C LEU A 50 6.79 6.68 5.20
N VAL A 51 7.10 7.76 5.93
CA VAL A 51 7.00 7.78 7.40
C VAL A 51 5.54 7.65 7.84
N ALA A 52 4.61 8.35 7.19
CA ALA A 52 3.18 8.26 7.51
C ALA A 52 2.63 6.84 7.28
N ILE A 53 2.98 6.20 6.16
CA ILE A 53 2.60 4.82 5.87
C ILE A 53 3.27 3.85 6.86
N GLY A 54 4.51 4.10 7.25
CA GLY A 54 5.20 3.30 8.27
C GLY A 54 4.49 3.34 9.63
N ILE A 55 4.04 4.52 10.06
CA ILE A 55 3.25 4.68 11.30
C ILE A 55 1.89 3.98 11.18
N TRP A 56 1.21 4.16 10.03
CA TRP A 56 -0.06 3.50 9.79
C TRP A 56 0.08 1.97 9.81
N SER A 57 1.11 1.44 9.14
CA SER A 57 1.44 0.01 9.15
C SER A 57 1.65 -0.49 10.58
N PHE A 58 2.44 0.22 11.39
CA PHE A 58 2.71 -0.18 12.77
C PHE A 58 1.48 -0.23 13.69
N ILE A 59 0.49 0.65 13.45
CA ILE A 59 -0.71 0.75 14.31
C ILE A 59 -1.84 -0.15 13.81
N PHE A 60 -2.07 -0.19 12.49
CA PHE A 60 -3.26 -0.80 11.90
C PHE A 60 -3.00 -2.18 11.29
N VAL A 61 -1.76 -2.50 10.93
CA VAL A 61 -1.42 -3.83 10.40
C VAL A 61 -0.96 -4.70 11.56
N LEU A 62 -1.88 -5.48 12.10
CA LEU A 62 -1.54 -6.56 13.03
C LEU A 62 -0.69 -7.59 12.29
N GLU A 63 0.39 -8.05 12.92
CA GLU A 63 1.33 -9.00 12.33
C GLU A 63 0.61 -10.33 12.00
N THR A 64 0.41 -10.61 10.71
CA THR A 64 -0.21 -11.87 10.23
C THR A 64 0.78 -13.02 10.10
N LYS A 65 2.07 -12.76 10.39
CA LYS A 65 3.17 -13.69 10.12
C LYS A 65 3.14 -14.87 11.10
N GLY A 66 2.82 -16.06 10.59
CA GLY A 66 2.87 -17.32 11.34
C GLY A 66 1.51 -17.85 11.81
N ILE A 67 0.41 -17.20 11.40
CA ILE A 67 -0.94 -17.69 11.68
C ILE A 67 -1.40 -18.59 10.53
N SER A 68 -1.96 -19.74 10.88
CA SER A 68 -2.49 -20.68 9.88
C SER A 68 -3.68 -20.05 9.14
N LEU A 69 -3.89 -20.37 7.86
CA LEU A 69 -4.99 -19.80 7.06
C LEU A 69 -6.37 -20.02 7.70
N GLU A 70 -6.54 -21.06 8.51
CA GLU A 70 -7.78 -21.39 9.24
C GLU A 70 -8.02 -20.49 10.47
N GLU A 71 -6.97 -19.95 11.09
CA GLU A 71 -7.08 -19.06 12.27
C GLU A 71 -7.23 -17.58 11.88
N MET A 72 -6.99 -17.22 10.62
CA MET A 72 -7.21 -15.85 10.15
C MET A 72 -8.68 -15.43 10.12
N ASP A 73 -9.61 -16.38 9.92
CA ASP A 73 -11.06 -16.13 10.01
C ASP A 73 -11.51 -15.76 11.43
N MET A 74 -10.69 -16.02 12.46
CA MET A 74 -10.97 -15.56 13.83
C MET A 74 -10.37 -14.18 14.13
N LEU A 75 -9.46 -13.69 13.29
CA LEU A 75 -8.79 -12.39 13.44
C LEU A 75 -9.44 -11.28 12.61
N PHE A 76 -10.18 -11.63 11.56
CA PHE A 76 -10.81 -10.71 10.60
C PHE A 76 -12.31 -10.93 10.46
#